data_AF-A0A537VQZ6-F1
#
_entry.id   AF-A0A537VQZ6-F1
#
_cell.length_a   1.000
_cell.length_b   1.000
_cell.length_c   1.000
_cell.angle_alpha   90.00
_cell.angle_beta   90.00
_cell.angle_gamma   90.00
#
_symmetry.space_group_name_H-M   'P 1'
#
loop_
_entity.id
_entity.type
_entity.pdbx_description
1 polymer ?
#
loop_
_entity_poly.entity_id
_entity_poly.type
_entity_poly.pdbx_seq_one_letter_code
_entity_poly.pdbx_strand_id
1 'polypeptide(L)'
;MAFFRRLACVSLAFVSLMASPAGARMPPPSFTIIALPAAEWQRFAERHAGAFGLGVFPDSRDPLRFIEELGVGAPLGEKGERSPLAGAGGTLGRAFFEHDVLVNVLPSGPPAITRAMERAFAGERPRFDHVGRLITVGAVSSAAAAEGIIAHDSAPVAVVLGVGAQTPVWIDLCSDACRRTRTPAGVLTNGIARRPLIVTPYDLARTIFDTTVASRKKDPRFAGNDLGIKSDPHALARTRSVAASLVRDASVGHAVGGVTVPMSIAAAMIGALLLWTGRRRLAIRAALAAWAANAGYVVALFAPTRSGALRAIVVVAVMFVAAALPVRGAPRTAARYAFAVTAVFAIMAALAPLRPGGFPAVAIWGNPLASWRFFGLQNFEAGFIASGVVLWGVMSGLGPRVVAAVSLAAAVIIAGPTIGANYVGVLTFVFGAALAILALARRRVEVWHVLLSGAIAVAAFVLSLLADAGSPVSHGGRAARRISQGGISVVWEFVRARMRLNLDLIRSFPVETGFVLLVAMLLVIALLLRWGTQRGEPWPARAAVWAGAAMALSSMVLEDSGFYSGAIIFVIAAAAFIVASAEPAAREA
;
A
#
# COMPACT_ATOMS: atom_id res chain seq x y z
N MET A 1 -77.47 -11.68 31.84
CA MET A 1 -76.47 -10.85 31.13
C MET A 1 -75.43 -10.16 32.03
N ALA A 2 -75.72 -9.79 33.27
CA ALA A 2 -74.74 -9.13 34.16
C ALA A 2 -73.54 -10.02 34.57
N PHE A 3 -73.72 -11.34 34.64
CA PHE A 3 -72.65 -12.29 34.99
C PHE A 3 -71.57 -12.42 33.89
N PHE A 4 -71.97 -12.45 32.62
CA PHE A 4 -71.05 -12.53 31.48
C PHE A 4 -70.21 -11.26 31.29
N ARG A 5 -70.76 -10.07 31.60
CA ARG A 5 -69.99 -8.81 31.58
C ARG A 5 -68.91 -8.76 32.66
N ARG A 6 -69.15 -9.36 33.83
CA ARG A 6 -68.16 -9.43 34.92
C ARG A 6 -67.06 -10.44 34.62
N LEU A 7 -67.39 -11.58 34.00
CA LEU A 7 -66.38 -12.55 33.55
C LEU A 7 -65.45 -11.95 32.47
N ALA A 8 -66.01 -11.24 31.48
CA ALA A 8 -65.21 -10.60 30.43
C ALA A 8 -64.26 -9.50 30.95
N CYS A 9 -64.65 -8.73 31.97
CA CYS A 9 -63.77 -7.73 32.57
C CYS A 9 -62.64 -8.37 33.40
N VAL A 10 -62.91 -9.49 34.08
CA VAL A 10 -61.88 -10.22 34.84
C VAL A 10 -60.89 -10.92 33.88
N SER A 11 -61.38 -11.47 32.76
CA SER A 11 -60.50 -12.04 31.72
C SER A 11 -59.63 -10.99 31.03
N LEU A 12 -60.16 -9.78 30.74
CA LEU A 12 -59.35 -8.70 30.17
C LEU A 12 -58.32 -8.16 31.17
N ALA A 13 -58.66 -8.08 32.47
CA ALA A 13 -57.72 -7.68 33.51
C ALA A 13 -56.62 -8.73 33.73
N PHE A 14 -56.93 -10.02 33.62
CA PHE A 14 -55.93 -11.10 33.74
C PHE A 14 -55.01 -11.19 32.51
N VAL A 15 -55.53 -10.92 31.30
CA VAL A 15 -54.70 -10.83 30.07
C VAL A 15 -53.84 -9.56 30.06
N SER A 16 -54.27 -8.49 30.73
CA SER A 16 -53.48 -7.26 30.90
C SER A 16 -52.42 -7.36 32.01
N LEU A 17 -52.60 -8.24 33.00
CA LEU A 17 -51.63 -8.53 34.07
C LEU A 17 -50.65 -9.65 33.72
N MET A 18 -50.92 -10.45 32.70
CA MET A 18 -49.98 -11.44 32.16
C MET A 18 -48.93 -10.74 31.30
N ALA A 19 -47.92 -10.21 31.98
CA ALA A 19 -46.59 -9.92 31.49
C ALA A 19 -46.50 -8.97 30.27
N SER A 20 -46.53 -7.65 30.53
CA SER A 20 -45.41 -6.89 29.97
C SER A 20 -44.16 -7.48 30.62
N PRO A 21 -43.27 -8.16 29.89
CA PRO A 21 -42.01 -8.58 30.49
C PRO A 21 -41.42 -7.32 31.10
N ALA A 22 -41.20 -7.31 32.42
CA ALA A 22 -40.60 -6.20 33.13
C ALA A 22 -39.42 -5.76 32.27
N GLY A 23 -39.53 -4.59 31.62
CA GLY A 23 -38.69 -4.23 30.49
C GLY A 23 -37.26 -4.45 30.92
N ALA A 24 -36.62 -5.48 30.37
CA ALA A 24 -35.30 -5.89 30.81
C ALA A 24 -34.42 -4.65 30.65
N ARG A 25 -34.06 -4.01 31.77
CA ARG A 25 -33.25 -2.80 31.73
C ARG A 25 -31.95 -3.23 31.08
N MET A 26 -31.73 -2.79 29.85
CA MET A 26 -30.49 -3.08 29.16
C MET A 26 -29.33 -2.61 30.05
N PRO A 27 -28.29 -3.43 30.23
CA PRO A 27 -27.13 -2.99 30.98
C PRO A 27 -26.56 -1.73 30.30
N PRO A 28 -25.97 -0.80 31.07
CA PRO A 28 -25.30 0.35 30.48
C PRO A 28 -24.24 -0.12 29.47
N PRO A 29 -24.07 0.60 28.35
CA PRO A 29 -23.12 0.18 27.34
C PRO A 29 -21.70 0.18 27.91
N SER A 30 -21.01 -0.92 27.68
CA SER A 30 -19.60 -1.12 27.99
C SER A 30 -18.67 -0.48 26.95
N PHE A 31 -19.20 -0.15 25.76
CA PHE A 31 -18.44 0.45 24.67
C PHE A 31 -19.38 1.19 23.70
N THR A 32 -18.94 2.32 23.16
CA THR A 32 -19.73 3.09 22.17
C THR A 32 -18.92 3.36 20.89
N ILE A 33 -19.49 3.14 19.72
CA ILE A 33 -18.88 3.43 18.40
C ILE A 33 -19.81 4.37 17.63
N ILE A 34 -19.32 5.55 17.27
CA ILE A 34 -20.09 6.57 16.57
C ILE A 34 -19.37 6.94 15.27
N ALA A 35 -20.09 6.90 14.16
CA ALA A 35 -19.60 7.43 12.89
C ALA A 35 -20.37 8.70 12.52
N LEU A 36 -19.66 9.72 12.03
CA LEU A 36 -20.24 10.99 11.62
C LEU A 36 -19.51 11.59 10.41
N PRO A 37 -20.11 12.54 9.68
CA PRO A 37 -19.44 13.22 8.58
C PRO A 37 -18.09 13.84 9.01
N ALA A 38 -17.07 13.78 8.17
CA ALA A 38 -15.72 14.26 8.51
C ALA A 38 -15.68 15.73 8.97
N ALA A 39 -16.51 16.60 8.40
CA ALA A 39 -16.62 17.99 8.83
C ALA A 39 -17.14 18.13 10.28
N GLU A 40 -18.10 17.29 10.66
CA GLU A 40 -18.65 17.25 12.02
C GLU A 40 -17.67 16.58 12.99
N TRP A 41 -16.99 15.53 12.55
CA TRP A 41 -15.89 14.94 13.31
C TRP A 41 -14.81 15.98 13.63
N GLN A 42 -14.49 16.87 12.70
CA GLN A 42 -13.47 17.88 12.93
C GLN A 42 -13.88 18.90 14.01
N ARG A 43 -15.17 19.29 14.03
CA ARG A 43 -15.76 20.12 15.11
C ARG A 43 -15.79 19.38 16.44
N PHE A 44 -16.06 18.08 16.42
CA PHE A 44 -15.98 17.22 17.59
C PHE A 44 -14.55 17.19 18.15
N ALA A 45 -13.57 16.82 17.33
CA ALA A 45 -12.16 16.70 17.73
C ALA A 45 -11.57 18.02 18.26
N GLU A 46 -11.98 19.18 17.72
CA GLU A 46 -11.55 20.50 18.23
C GLU A 46 -12.03 20.77 19.65
N ARG A 47 -13.28 20.42 19.96
CA ARG A 47 -13.87 20.59 21.31
C ARG A 47 -13.29 19.61 22.32
N HIS A 48 -12.67 18.53 21.82
CA HIS A 48 -12.16 17.43 22.61
C HIS A 48 -10.64 17.20 22.45
N ALA A 49 -9.91 18.21 21.96
CA ALA A 49 -8.51 18.06 21.54
C ALA A 49 -7.55 17.50 22.61
N GLY A 50 -7.93 17.58 23.90
CA GLY A 50 -7.17 17.08 25.04
C GLY A 50 -7.43 15.61 25.43
N ALA A 51 -8.47 14.97 24.90
CA ALA A 51 -9.06 13.78 25.52
C ALA A 51 -9.02 12.53 24.61
N PHE A 52 -8.20 12.47 23.56
CA PHE A 52 -8.34 11.37 22.61
C PHE A 52 -6.98 10.86 22.12
N GLY A 53 -6.95 9.55 21.84
CA GLY A 53 -5.97 8.96 20.93
C GLY A 53 -6.44 9.21 19.51
N LEU A 54 -5.70 10.04 18.76
CA LEU A 54 -6.06 10.42 17.39
C LEU A 54 -5.32 9.56 16.37
N GLY A 55 -5.99 9.24 15.26
CA GLY A 55 -5.39 8.59 14.11
C GLY A 55 -6.18 8.84 12.84
N VAL A 56 -5.63 8.34 11.73
CA VAL A 56 -6.23 8.37 10.41
C VAL A 56 -6.05 7.04 9.73
N PHE A 57 -7.10 6.61 9.03
CA PHE A 57 -6.98 5.57 8.05
C PHE A 57 -6.93 6.18 6.65
N PRO A 58 -5.84 5.97 5.92
CA PRO A 58 -5.67 6.52 4.59
C PRO A 58 -6.49 5.84 3.51
N ASP A 59 -6.83 4.55 3.61
CA ASP A 59 -7.11 3.73 2.42
C ASP A 59 -8.53 3.22 2.29
N SER A 60 -9.37 4.04 1.70
CA SER A 60 -10.45 3.50 0.89
C SER A 60 -10.93 4.61 -0.02
N ARG A 61 -10.77 4.41 -1.33
CA ARG A 61 -11.50 5.21 -2.35
C ARG A 61 -13.00 5.33 -2.01
N ASP A 62 -13.50 4.42 -1.17
CA ASP A 62 -14.78 4.45 -0.51
C ASP A 62 -14.65 4.40 1.04
N PRO A 63 -14.73 5.52 1.78
CA PRO A 63 -14.65 5.56 3.25
C PRO A 63 -15.69 4.70 3.99
N LEU A 64 -16.76 4.25 3.33
CA LEU A 64 -17.71 3.30 3.91
C LEU A 64 -17.13 1.88 3.96
N ARG A 65 -16.26 1.52 3.01
CA ARG A 65 -15.57 0.24 2.98
C ARG A 65 -14.66 0.06 4.20
N PHE A 66 -14.07 1.14 4.74
CA PHE A 66 -13.33 1.06 6.00
C PHE A 66 -14.20 0.50 7.13
N ILE A 67 -15.45 0.99 7.25
CA ILE A 67 -16.40 0.54 8.25
C ILE A 67 -16.78 -0.92 8.01
N GLU A 68 -17.01 -1.31 6.75
CA GLU A 68 -17.29 -2.71 6.42
C GLU A 68 -16.12 -3.63 6.80
N GLU A 69 -14.88 -3.22 6.50
CA GLU A 69 -13.66 -3.97 6.84
C GLU A 69 -13.40 -4.04 8.34
N LEU A 70 -13.84 -3.04 9.11
CA LEU A 70 -13.87 -3.10 10.57
C LEU A 70 -14.69 -4.29 11.06
N GLY A 71 -15.88 -4.49 10.49
CA GLY A 71 -16.77 -5.61 10.80
C GLY A 71 -16.23 -6.99 10.41
N VAL A 72 -15.29 -7.03 9.47
CA VAL A 72 -14.61 -8.26 9.04
C VAL A 72 -13.51 -8.66 10.03
N GLY A 73 -12.82 -7.68 10.64
CA GLY A 73 -11.77 -7.92 11.65
C GLY A 73 -10.44 -8.45 11.10
N ALA A 74 -10.40 -8.81 9.82
CA ALA A 74 -9.21 -9.27 9.11
C ALA A 74 -9.26 -8.82 7.64
N PRO A 75 -8.11 -8.78 6.94
CA PRO A 75 -8.08 -8.56 5.51
C PRO A 75 -9.01 -9.53 4.79
N LEU A 76 -9.97 -8.99 4.02
CA LEU A 76 -10.78 -9.81 3.11
C LEU A 76 -9.86 -10.56 2.15
N GLY A 77 -10.19 -11.81 1.83
CA GLY A 77 -9.57 -12.51 0.70
C GLY A 77 -9.79 -11.73 -0.61
N GLU A 78 -9.15 -12.17 -1.70
CA GLU A 78 -9.53 -11.67 -3.03
C GLU A 78 -11.02 -11.94 -3.29
N LYS A 79 -11.66 -11.16 -4.18
CA LYS A 79 -13.11 -11.31 -4.46
C LYS A 79 -13.46 -12.78 -4.75
N GLY A 80 -14.27 -13.38 -3.88
CA GLY A 80 -14.72 -14.79 -3.99
C GLY A 80 -13.98 -15.77 -3.06
N GLU A 81 -12.91 -15.36 -2.39
CA GLU A 81 -12.16 -16.20 -1.46
C GLU A 81 -12.47 -15.85 0.00
N ARG A 82 -12.62 -16.89 0.84
CA ARG A 82 -12.64 -16.70 2.30
C ARG A 82 -11.26 -16.18 2.72
N SER A 83 -11.26 -15.17 3.60
CA SER A 83 -10.00 -14.68 4.18
C SER A 83 -9.24 -15.85 4.82
N PRO A 84 -7.90 -15.95 4.65
CA PRO A 84 -7.09 -16.97 5.33
C PRO A 84 -7.07 -16.76 6.87
N LEU A 85 -7.66 -15.66 7.35
CA LEU A 85 -7.88 -15.35 8.77
C LEU A 85 -9.38 -15.43 9.15
N ALA A 86 -10.19 -16.13 8.35
CA ALA A 86 -11.62 -16.40 8.59
C ALA A 86 -12.58 -15.18 8.57
N GLY A 87 -12.11 -13.98 8.23
CA GLY A 87 -12.95 -12.78 8.13
C GLY A 87 -13.99 -12.84 7.01
N ALA A 88 -15.28 -12.84 7.39
CA ALA A 88 -16.43 -12.49 6.56
C ALA A 88 -17.14 -11.24 7.14
N GLY A 89 -18.04 -10.61 6.39
CA GLY A 89 -18.87 -9.53 6.94
C GLY A 89 -19.58 -9.97 8.23
N GLY A 90 -19.65 -9.08 9.23
CA GLY A 90 -20.26 -9.38 10.54
C GLY A 90 -19.45 -10.31 11.45
N THR A 91 -18.18 -10.60 11.15
CA THR A 91 -17.33 -11.44 12.03
C THR A 91 -17.12 -10.80 13.40
N LEU A 92 -16.91 -9.49 13.46
CA LEU A 92 -16.80 -8.76 14.72
C LEU A 92 -18.09 -8.84 15.54
N GLY A 93 -19.25 -8.65 14.90
CA GLY A 93 -20.57 -8.79 15.55
C GLY A 93 -20.82 -10.21 16.08
N ARG A 94 -20.48 -11.24 15.31
CA ARG A 94 -20.58 -12.65 15.75
C ARG A 94 -19.63 -12.97 16.90
N ALA A 95 -18.41 -12.45 16.86
CA ALA A 95 -17.45 -12.64 17.94
C ALA A 95 -17.93 -11.99 19.25
N PHE A 96 -18.54 -10.81 19.19
CA PHE A 96 -19.21 -10.21 20.35
C PHE A 96 -20.32 -11.10 20.90
N PHE A 97 -21.15 -11.63 20.00
CA PHE A 97 -22.23 -12.53 20.38
C PHE A 97 -21.74 -13.78 21.11
N GLU A 98 -20.69 -14.45 20.61
CA GLU A 98 -20.07 -15.62 21.27
C GLU A 98 -19.52 -15.34 22.68
N HIS A 99 -19.39 -14.06 23.06
CA HIS A 99 -18.94 -13.59 24.35
C HIS A 99 -20.02 -12.86 25.15
N ASP A 100 -21.30 -13.11 24.87
CA ASP A 100 -22.47 -12.53 25.55
C ASP A 100 -22.50 -10.99 25.51
N VAL A 101 -21.95 -10.41 24.43
CA VAL A 101 -21.95 -8.97 24.18
C VAL A 101 -23.01 -8.64 23.13
N LEU A 102 -24.05 -7.93 23.56
CA LEU A 102 -25.10 -7.43 22.68
C LEU A 102 -24.62 -6.20 21.93
N VAL A 103 -24.92 -6.12 20.63
CA VAL A 103 -24.66 -4.93 19.81
C VAL A 103 -25.97 -4.23 19.50
N ASN A 104 -26.16 -3.04 20.04
CA ASN A 104 -27.27 -2.16 19.74
C ASN A 104 -26.87 -1.17 18.63
N VAL A 105 -27.50 -1.29 17.47
CA VAL A 105 -27.27 -0.39 16.34
C VAL A 105 -28.31 0.71 16.33
N LEU A 106 -27.88 1.96 16.54
CA LEU A 106 -28.75 3.14 16.51
C LEU A 106 -29.07 3.52 15.06
N PRO A 107 -30.36 3.50 14.65
CA PRO A 107 -30.78 3.85 13.29
C PRO A 107 -30.89 5.38 13.13
N SER A 108 -29.81 6.09 13.42
CA SER A 108 -29.74 7.55 13.28
C SER A 108 -28.62 7.93 12.31
N GLY A 109 -28.66 9.18 11.81
CA GLY A 109 -27.57 9.76 11.02
C GLY A 109 -27.66 9.52 9.50
N PRO A 110 -26.57 9.82 8.77
CA PRO A 110 -26.53 9.75 7.32
C PRO A 110 -26.75 8.31 6.79
N PRO A 111 -27.73 8.06 5.89
CA PRO A 111 -28.14 6.70 5.52
C PRO A 111 -27.02 5.80 5.01
N ALA A 112 -26.04 6.35 4.29
CA ALA A 112 -24.92 5.59 3.76
C ALA A 112 -23.98 5.08 4.87
N ILE A 113 -23.71 5.91 5.88
CA ILE A 113 -22.89 5.54 7.04
C ILE A 113 -23.64 4.54 7.92
N THR A 114 -24.93 4.78 8.18
CA THR A 114 -25.78 3.87 8.96
C THR A 114 -25.79 2.47 8.34
N ARG A 115 -26.00 2.34 7.02
CA ARG A 115 -25.95 1.04 6.33
C ARG A 115 -24.59 0.36 6.36
N ALA A 116 -23.49 1.13 6.37
CA ALA A 116 -22.15 0.57 6.51
C ALA A 116 -21.92 0.03 7.93
N MET A 117 -22.34 0.77 8.95
CA MET A 117 -22.30 0.33 10.36
C MET A 117 -23.18 -0.91 10.59
N GLU A 118 -24.40 -0.92 10.06
CA GLU A 118 -25.27 -2.10 10.11
C GLU A 118 -24.58 -3.31 9.47
N ARG A 119 -24.02 -3.20 8.26
CA ARG A 119 -23.34 -4.34 7.62
C ARG A 119 -22.08 -4.80 8.36
N ALA A 120 -21.37 -3.89 9.01
CA ALA A 120 -20.19 -4.21 9.79
C ALA A 120 -20.52 -4.97 11.09
N PHE A 121 -21.62 -4.60 11.75
CA PHE A 121 -21.95 -5.05 13.10
C PHE A 121 -23.18 -5.95 13.19
N ALA A 122 -23.95 -6.12 12.10
CA ALA A 122 -25.07 -7.06 12.05
C ALA A 122 -24.55 -8.50 12.09
N GLY A 123 -24.55 -9.08 13.29
CA GLY A 123 -24.56 -10.53 13.48
C GLY A 123 -25.98 -11.08 13.38
N GLU A 124 -26.12 -12.40 13.35
CA GLU A 124 -27.42 -13.04 13.61
C GLU A 124 -27.99 -12.51 14.94
N ARG A 125 -29.32 -12.33 15.01
CA ARG A 125 -30.03 -11.88 16.22
C ARG A 125 -30.57 -13.11 16.97
N PRO A 126 -29.90 -13.64 17.99
CA PRO A 126 -30.48 -14.67 18.84
C PRO A 126 -31.37 -14.04 19.93
N ARG A 127 -32.26 -14.86 20.46
CA ARG A 127 -33.10 -14.55 21.63
C ARG A 127 -32.23 -14.69 22.88
N PHE A 128 -32.14 -13.64 23.70
CA PHE A 128 -31.40 -13.67 24.96
C PHE A 128 -32.33 -13.98 26.13
N ASP A 129 -31.88 -14.84 27.03
CA ASP A 129 -32.41 -14.94 28.41
C ASP A 129 -31.64 -14.02 29.37
N HIS A 130 -30.36 -13.72 29.10
CA HIS A 130 -29.51 -12.79 29.88
C HIS A 130 -28.54 -11.98 28.99
N VAL A 131 -28.34 -10.69 29.26
CA VAL A 131 -27.40 -9.81 28.54
C VAL A 131 -26.25 -9.45 29.47
N GLY A 132 -25.04 -9.94 29.19
CA GLY A 132 -23.85 -9.70 30.02
C GLY A 132 -23.21 -8.32 29.81
N ARG A 133 -23.09 -7.89 28.55
CA ARG A 133 -22.54 -6.57 28.17
C ARG A 133 -23.27 -6.00 26.96
N LEU A 134 -23.23 -4.68 26.81
CA LEU A 134 -23.82 -3.96 25.68
C LEU A 134 -22.76 -3.10 24.97
N ILE A 135 -22.78 -3.09 23.64
CA ILE A 135 -22.08 -2.12 22.79
C ILE A 135 -23.13 -1.29 22.06
N THR A 136 -22.98 0.02 22.09
CA THR A 136 -23.77 0.93 21.25
C THR A 136 -22.98 1.26 19.99
N VAL A 137 -23.58 1.09 18.81
CA VAL A 137 -22.98 1.39 17.51
C VAL A 137 -23.94 2.28 16.75
N GLY A 138 -23.50 3.39 16.17
CA GLY A 138 -24.43 4.26 15.46
C GLY A 138 -23.77 5.22 14.50
N ALA A 139 -24.57 5.77 13.61
CA ALA A 139 -24.21 6.96 12.85
C ALA A 139 -24.95 8.17 13.42
N VAL A 140 -24.33 9.35 13.33
CA VAL A 140 -24.96 10.62 13.70
C VAL A 140 -24.66 11.69 12.67
N SER A 141 -25.55 12.68 12.56
CA SER A 141 -25.43 13.76 11.58
C SER A 141 -24.62 14.95 12.09
N SER A 142 -24.34 15.05 13.39
CA SER A 142 -23.67 16.20 13.99
C SER A 142 -22.75 15.85 15.15
N ALA A 143 -21.78 16.72 15.40
CA ALA A 143 -20.87 16.61 16.54
C ALA A 143 -21.60 16.68 17.89
N ALA A 144 -22.66 17.49 17.99
CA ALA A 144 -23.47 17.61 19.20
C ALA A 144 -24.26 16.33 19.51
N ALA A 145 -24.76 15.62 18.49
CA ALA A 145 -25.40 14.33 18.68
C ALA A 145 -24.40 13.27 19.18
N ALA A 146 -23.17 13.27 18.65
CA ALA A 146 -22.11 12.39 19.15
C ALA A 146 -21.80 12.63 20.63
N GLU A 147 -21.68 13.91 21.03
CA GLU A 147 -21.48 14.30 22.43
C GLU A 147 -22.62 13.86 23.33
N GLY A 148 -23.87 14.04 22.89
CA GLY A 148 -25.05 13.62 23.62
C GLY A 148 -25.02 12.12 23.93
N ILE A 149 -24.69 11.29 22.93
CA ILE A 149 -24.57 9.83 23.13
C ILE A 149 -23.41 9.51 24.08
N ILE A 150 -22.22 10.07 23.86
CA ILE A 150 -21.04 9.77 24.70
C ILE A 150 -21.28 10.19 26.17
N ALA A 151 -21.92 11.33 26.38
CA ALA A 151 -22.24 11.83 27.72
C ALA A 151 -23.30 10.97 28.41
N HIS A 152 -24.31 10.51 27.67
CA HIS A 152 -25.44 9.74 28.23
C HIS A 152 -25.10 8.26 28.47
N ASP A 153 -24.36 7.64 27.56
CA ASP A 153 -24.11 6.19 27.57
C ASP A 153 -23.28 5.72 28.77
N SER A 154 -22.62 6.61 29.51
CA SER A 154 -21.73 6.25 30.64
C SER A 154 -20.61 5.25 30.28
N ALA A 155 -20.43 4.94 28.99
CA ALA A 155 -19.56 3.88 28.53
C ALA A 155 -18.09 4.19 28.81
N PRO A 156 -17.31 3.23 29.35
CA PRO A 156 -15.94 3.50 29.73
C PRO A 156 -15.03 3.80 28.53
N VAL A 157 -15.41 3.40 27.32
CA VAL A 157 -14.63 3.63 26.09
C VAL A 157 -15.55 3.99 24.93
N ALA A 158 -15.13 4.97 24.13
CA ALA A 158 -15.81 5.37 22.91
C ALA A 158 -14.85 5.48 21.72
N VAL A 159 -15.30 5.05 20.54
CA VAL A 159 -14.62 5.28 19.26
C VAL A 159 -15.47 6.22 18.42
N VAL A 160 -14.86 7.28 17.89
CA VAL A 160 -15.53 8.23 17.00
C VAL A 160 -14.85 8.24 15.63
N LEU A 161 -15.62 8.04 14.57
CA LEU A 161 -15.16 7.88 13.18
C LEU A 161 -15.61 9.02 12.29
N GLY A 162 -14.68 9.81 11.79
CA GLY A 162 -14.94 10.88 10.81
C GLY A 162 -14.92 10.36 9.38
N VAL A 163 -16.09 10.24 8.76
CA VAL A 163 -16.29 9.66 7.43
C VAL A 163 -16.49 10.78 6.41
N GLY A 164 -15.51 10.97 5.53
CA GLY A 164 -15.56 11.97 4.46
C GLY A 164 -16.27 11.45 3.20
N ALA A 165 -16.34 12.29 2.16
CA ALA A 165 -16.66 11.83 0.80
C ALA A 165 -15.48 11.05 0.18
N GLN A 166 -14.27 11.32 0.67
CA GLN A 166 -13.03 10.64 0.34
C GLN A 166 -12.25 10.44 1.64
N THR A 167 -11.24 9.56 1.60
CA THR A 167 -10.28 9.40 2.69
C THR A 167 -9.41 10.64 2.91
N PRO A 168 -8.78 10.78 4.09
CA PRO A 168 -8.71 9.79 5.18
C PRO A 168 -9.99 9.68 6.02
N VAL A 169 -10.21 8.50 6.60
CA VAL A 169 -11.15 8.33 7.72
C VAL A 169 -10.44 8.75 9.00
N TRP A 170 -11.08 9.58 9.79
CA TRP A 170 -10.52 10.07 11.05
C TRP A 170 -10.97 9.20 12.21
N ILE A 171 -10.08 8.92 13.16
CA ILE A 171 -10.31 7.96 14.23
C ILE A 171 -9.93 8.59 15.57
N ASP A 172 -10.88 8.58 16.47
CA ASP A 172 -10.75 9.05 17.85
C ASP A 172 -11.03 7.89 18.80
N LEU A 173 -10.09 7.59 19.68
CA LEU A 173 -10.27 6.64 20.78
C LEU A 173 -10.31 7.39 22.12
N CYS A 174 -11.48 7.35 22.78
CA CYS A 174 -11.73 7.91 24.10
C CYS A 174 -11.79 6.79 25.12
N SER A 175 -11.02 6.86 26.20
CA SER A 175 -11.19 5.98 27.37
C SER A 175 -11.75 6.77 28.56
N ASP A 176 -12.14 6.12 29.65
CA ASP A 176 -12.60 6.82 30.87
C ASP A 176 -11.59 7.83 31.39
N ALA A 177 -10.30 7.54 31.19
CA ALA A 177 -9.20 8.44 31.52
C ALA A 177 -9.26 9.76 30.73
N CYS A 178 -9.87 9.75 29.54
CA CYS A 178 -10.04 10.92 28.70
C CYS A 178 -11.16 11.87 29.19
N ARG A 179 -12.22 11.30 29.77
CA ARG A 179 -13.32 12.08 30.36
C ARG A 179 -12.87 12.81 31.63
N ARG A 180 -11.88 12.25 32.33
CA ARG A 180 -11.23 12.89 33.48
C ARG A 180 -10.15 13.83 32.94
N THR A 181 -10.37 15.13 33.10
CA THR A 181 -9.67 16.30 32.51
C THR A 181 -8.13 16.40 32.64
N ARG A 182 -7.41 15.32 32.93
CA ARG A 182 -5.96 15.31 33.20
C ARG A 182 -5.12 14.42 32.28
N THR A 183 -5.74 13.62 31.42
CA THR A 183 -4.94 12.82 30.48
C THR A 183 -4.59 13.70 29.28
N PRO A 184 -3.31 13.97 28.99
CA PRO A 184 -2.91 14.75 27.83
C PRO A 184 -3.30 14.02 26.54
N ALA A 185 -3.69 14.79 25.52
CA ALA A 185 -3.98 14.31 24.18
C ALA A 185 -2.89 13.34 23.69
N GLY A 186 -3.26 12.39 22.83
CA GLY A 186 -2.30 11.43 22.30
C GLY A 186 -2.58 11.02 20.88
N VAL A 187 -1.61 10.29 20.32
CA VAL A 187 -1.70 9.71 18.98
C VAL A 187 -1.80 8.20 19.08
N LEU A 188 -2.57 7.59 18.19
CA LEU A 188 -2.69 6.14 18.09
C LEU A 188 -1.37 5.55 17.58
N THR A 189 -0.93 4.47 18.23
CA THR A 189 0.33 3.76 17.99
C THR A 189 0.10 2.26 18.05
N ASN A 190 1.16 1.47 17.84
CA ASN A 190 1.15 0.00 17.87
C ASN A 190 0.29 -0.69 16.80
N GLY A 191 -0.45 0.05 15.98
CA GLY A 191 -1.14 -0.51 14.81
C GLY A 191 -0.16 -1.26 13.90
N ILE A 192 -0.68 -2.21 13.12
CA ILE A 192 0.12 -3.02 12.20
C ILE A 192 0.92 -2.16 11.23
N ALA A 193 0.45 -0.94 10.95
CA ALA A 193 1.17 0.02 10.15
C ALA A 193 2.57 0.37 10.66
N ARG A 194 2.84 0.16 11.96
CA ARG A 194 4.08 0.59 12.65
C ARG A 194 4.39 2.07 12.42
N ARG A 195 3.36 2.85 12.10
CA ARG A 195 3.39 4.29 11.88
C ARG A 195 2.46 4.92 12.91
N PRO A 196 2.97 5.79 13.79
CA PRO A 196 2.11 6.60 14.63
C PRO A 196 1.07 7.30 13.76
N LEU A 197 -0.15 7.43 14.27
CA LEU A 197 -1.32 8.03 13.61
C LEU A 197 -1.94 7.19 12.49
N ILE A 198 -1.27 6.19 11.91
CA ILE A 198 -1.86 5.39 10.83
C ILE A 198 -2.47 4.12 11.41
N VAL A 199 -3.79 3.98 11.27
CA VAL A 199 -4.56 2.90 11.88
C VAL A 199 -5.31 2.14 10.81
N THR A 200 -5.21 0.80 10.80
CA THR A 200 -6.00 -0.04 9.88
C THR A 200 -7.37 -0.37 10.49
N PRO A 201 -8.38 -0.72 9.66
CA PRO A 201 -9.66 -1.19 10.20
C PRO A 201 -9.49 -2.43 11.09
N TYR A 202 -8.47 -3.25 10.83
CA TYR A 202 -8.23 -4.48 11.61
C TYR A 202 -7.65 -4.16 12.99
N ASP A 203 -6.75 -3.18 13.10
CA ASP A 203 -6.23 -2.69 14.39
C ASP A 203 -7.38 -2.17 15.26
N LEU A 204 -8.28 -1.42 14.64
CA LEU A 204 -9.45 -0.89 15.33
C LEU A 204 -10.42 -2.02 15.74
N ALA A 205 -10.71 -2.97 14.86
CA ALA A 205 -11.57 -4.13 15.17
C ALA A 205 -11.03 -4.92 16.36
N ARG A 206 -9.72 -5.21 16.33
CA ARG A 206 -8.98 -5.87 17.41
C ARG A 206 -9.13 -5.11 18.72
N THR A 207 -8.84 -3.80 18.69
CA THR A 207 -8.89 -2.94 19.87
C THR A 207 -10.29 -2.90 20.49
N ILE A 208 -11.34 -2.75 19.68
CA ILE A 208 -12.74 -2.76 20.15
C ILE A 208 -13.06 -4.13 20.77
N PHE A 209 -12.69 -5.22 20.10
CA PHE A 209 -12.97 -6.57 20.58
C PHE A 209 -12.31 -6.86 21.93
N ASP A 210 -10.99 -6.67 22.03
CA ASP A 210 -10.22 -6.97 23.24
C ASP A 210 -10.64 -6.07 24.41
N THR A 211 -10.94 -4.80 24.15
CA THR A 211 -11.43 -3.86 25.17
C THR A 211 -12.80 -4.27 25.70
N THR A 212 -13.69 -4.73 24.81
CA THR A 212 -15.07 -5.05 25.23
C THR A 212 -15.19 -6.42 25.88
N VAL A 213 -14.47 -7.43 25.38
CA VAL A 213 -14.53 -8.80 25.92
C VAL A 213 -13.62 -8.95 27.15
N ALA A 214 -12.60 -8.11 27.31
CA ALA A 214 -11.58 -8.21 28.36
C ALA A 214 -10.85 -9.58 28.34
N SER A 215 -10.76 -10.21 27.17
CA SER A 215 -10.04 -11.46 26.99
C SER A 215 -8.54 -11.22 27.11
N ARG A 216 -7.87 -11.98 27.99
CA ARG A 216 -6.40 -12.02 28.03
C ARG A 216 -5.77 -12.78 26.86
N LYS A 217 -6.57 -13.62 26.17
CA LYS A 217 -6.08 -14.46 25.08
C LYS A 217 -6.45 -13.84 23.74
N LYS A 218 -5.47 -13.75 22.84
CA LYS A 218 -5.71 -13.18 21.53
C LYS A 218 -6.62 -14.06 20.69
N ASP A 219 -7.75 -13.52 20.24
CA ASP A 219 -8.65 -14.22 19.33
C ASP A 219 -8.02 -14.26 17.92
N PRO A 220 -7.77 -15.46 17.35
CA PRO A 220 -7.06 -15.61 16.08
C PRO A 220 -7.83 -15.08 14.86
N ARG A 221 -9.13 -14.75 14.99
CA ARG A 221 -9.95 -14.19 13.91
C ARG A 221 -9.57 -12.75 13.55
N PHE A 222 -8.98 -12.01 14.49
CA PHE A 222 -8.62 -10.62 14.28
C PHE A 222 -7.13 -10.49 13.93
N ALA A 223 -6.87 -9.89 12.76
CA ALA A 223 -5.51 -9.71 12.25
C ALA A 223 -4.79 -8.53 12.94
N GLY A 224 -5.56 -7.55 13.41
CA GLY A 224 -5.12 -6.27 14.00
C GLY A 224 -4.16 -6.39 15.17
N ASN A 225 -3.44 -5.30 15.43
CA ASN A 225 -2.78 -5.06 16.72
C ASN A 225 -3.68 -4.23 17.65
N ASP A 226 -3.48 -4.39 18.95
CA ASP A 226 -4.08 -3.51 19.96
C ASP A 226 -3.45 -2.13 19.86
N LEU A 227 -4.30 -1.11 19.68
CA LEU A 227 -3.86 0.26 19.56
C LEU A 227 -3.46 0.82 20.93
N GLY A 228 -2.28 1.41 20.99
CA GLY A 228 -1.82 2.17 22.15
C GLY A 228 -2.00 3.67 21.94
N ILE A 229 -2.17 4.43 23.02
CA ILE A 229 -2.18 5.90 22.97
C ILE A 229 -0.84 6.41 23.48
N LYS A 230 -0.11 7.16 22.65
CA LYS A 230 1.11 7.86 23.05
C LYS A 230 0.81 9.33 23.25
N SER A 231 1.08 9.86 24.45
CA SER A 231 0.85 11.28 24.74
C SER A 231 1.61 12.21 23.77
N ASP A 232 0.90 13.23 23.32
CA ASP A 232 1.31 14.19 22.32
C ASP A 232 0.49 15.49 22.46
N PRO A 233 1.09 16.60 22.94
CA PRO A 233 0.39 17.88 23.10
C PRO A 233 -0.04 18.51 21.77
N HIS A 234 0.48 18.02 20.64
CA HIS A 234 0.17 18.47 19.29
C HIS A 234 -0.55 17.40 18.48
N ALA A 235 -1.20 16.42 19.14
CA ALA A 235 -1.85 15.29 18.48
C ALA A 235 -2.73 15.73 17.30
N LEU A 236 -3.67 16.66 17.52
CA LEU A 236 -4.61 17.10 16.49
C LEU A 236 -3.91 17.76 15.29
N ALA A 237 -2.92 18.61 15.56
CA ALA A 237 -2.12 19.26 14.52
C ALA A 237 -1.30 18.24 13.71
N ARG A 238 -0.72 17.24 14.37
CA ARG A 238 0.01 16.14 13.70
C ARG A 238 -0.92 15.26 12.88
N THR A 239 -2.07 14.85 13.42
CA THR A 239 -3.08 14.07 12.69
C THR A 239 -3.51 14.79 11.41
N ARG A 240 -3.78 16.11 11.50
CA ARG A 240 -4.10 16.96 10.33
C ARG A 240 -2.95 17.04 9.33
N SER A 241 -1.72 17.19 9.81
CA SER A 241 -0.53 17.24 8.96
C SER A 241 -0.31 15.92 8.20
N VAL A 242 -0.49 14.78 8.87
CA VAL A 242 -0.40 13.45 8.26
C VAL A 242 -1.53 13.26 7.25
N ALA A 243 -2.77 13.58 7.60
CA ALA A 243 -3.91 13.54 6.68
C ALA A 243 -3.66 14.36 5.40
N ALA A 244 -3.22 15.61 5.55
CA ALA A 244 -2.91 16.48 4.43
C ALA A 244 -1.75 15.95 3.57
N SER A 245 -0.75 15.34 4.20
CA SER A 245 0.36 14.70 3.50
C SER A 245 -0.11 13.51 2.68
N LEU A 246 -0.96 12.64 3.25
CA LEU A 246 -1.52 11.48 2.55
C LEU A 246 -2.34 11.87 1.32
N VAL A 247 -3.17 12.90 1.42
CA VAL A 247 -3.95 13.43 0.27
C VAL A 247 -3.03 14.04 -0.78
N ARG A 248 -2.03 14.83 -0.35
CA ARG A 248 -1.02 15.39 -1.25
C ARG A 248 -0.27 14.28 -1.98
N ASP A 249 0.22 13.28 -1.27
CA ASP A 249 1.07 12.24 -1.84
C ASP A 249 0.26 11.36 -2.84
N ALA A 250 -1.07 11.33 -2.73
CA ALA A 250 -1.95 10.61 -3.66
C ALA A 250 -2.02 11.32 -5.01
N SER A 251 -2.28 12.62 -4.98
CA SER A 251 -2.36 13.45 -6.18
C SER A 251 -0.98 13.61 -6.83
N VAL A 252 0.07 13.70 -6.02
CA VAL A 252 1.46 13.77 -6.48
C VAL A 252 1.90 12.46 -7.12
N GLY A 253 1.59 11.30 -6.52
CA GLY A 253 1.92 10.00 -7.10
C GLY A 253 1.35 9.83 -8.51
N HIS A 254 0.08 10.20 -8.71
CA HIS A 254 -0.55 10.17 -10.03
C HIS A 254 0.05 11.18 -11.01
N ALA A 255 0.29 12.42 -10.60
CA ALA A 255 0.81 13.46 -11.50
C ALA A 255 2.28 13.21 -11.88
N VAL A 256 3.15 12.96 -10.89
CA VAL A 256 4.59 12.79 -11.10
C VAL A 256 4.87 11.44 -11.73
N GLY A 257 4.23 10.36 -11.29
CA GLY A 257 4.34 9.04 -11.93
C GLY A 257 3.77 9.04 -13.35
N GLY A 258 2.62 9.71 -13.55
CA GLY A 258 1.97 9.87 -14.85
C GLY A 258 2.77 10.68 -15.86
N VAL A 259 3.72 11.52 -15.43
CA VAL A 259 4.64 12.23 -16.33
C VAL A 259 5.97 11.50 -16.48
N THR A 260 6.53 10.98 -15.37
CA THR A 260 7.84 10.31 -15.37
C THR A 260 7.84 9.14 -16.34
N VAL A 261 6.87 8.22 -16.25
CA VAL A 261 6.87 7.00 -17.08
C VAL A 261 6.70 7.30 -18.57
N PRO A 262 5.66 8.05 -19.02
CA PRO A 262 5.49 8.31 -20.44
C PRO A 262 6.61 9.15 -21.04
N MET A 263 7.14 10.14 -20.31
CA MET A 263 8.26 10.96 -20.80
C MET A 263 9.55 10.14 -20.91
N SER A 264 9.83 9.26 -19.95
CA SER A 264 10.94 8.30 -20.04
C SER A 264 10.81 7.40 -21.27
N ILE A 265 9.63 6.82 -21.50
CA ILE A 265 9.36 5.96 -22.67
C ILE A 265 9.55 6.74 -23.96
N ALA A 266 8.95 7.93 -24.07
CA ALA A 266 9.05 8.77 -25.26
C ALA A 266 10.51 9.16 -25.56
N ALA A 267 11.27 9.57 -24.54
CA ALA A 267 12.69 9.90 -24.69
C ALA A 267 13.53 8.68 -25.13
N ALA A 268 13.26 7.49 -24.59
CA ALA A 268 13.95 6.26 -25.02
C ALA A 268 13.60 5.86 -26.46
N MET A 269 12.33 5.99 -26.87
CA MET A 269 11.90 5.75 -28.25
C MET A 269 12.56 6.71 -29.23
N ILE A 270 12.58 8.00 -28.90
CA ILE A 270 13.29 9.03 -29.69
C ILE A 270 14.78 8.67 -29.78
N GLY A 271 15.41 8.27 -28.66
CA GLY A 271 16.80 7.83 -28.64
C GLY A 271 17.08 6.64 -29.54
N ALA A 272 16.21 5.63 -29.53
CA ALA A 272 16.33 4.44 -30.39
C ALA A 272 16.19 4.80 -31.89
N LEU A 273 15.22 5.66 -32.25
CA LEU A 273 15.05 6.14 -33.62
C LEU A 273 16.24 6.98 -34.11
N LEU A 274 16.77 7.84 -33.24
CA LEU A 274 17.97 8.63 -33.52
C LEU A 274 19.21 7.76 -33.69
N LEU A 275 19.34 6.70 -32.87
CA LEU A 275 20.41 5.72 -33.03
C LEU A 275 20.29 5.01 -34.39
N TRP A 276 19.09 4.59 -34.75
CA TRP A 276 18.82 3.91 -36.03
C TRP A 276 19.12 4.79 -37.25
N THR A 277 18.82 6.08 -37.17
CA THR A 277 19.11 7.07 -38.24
C THR A 277 20.55 7.59 -38.22
N GLY A 278 21.43 7.02 -37.41
CA GLY A 278 22.85 7.41 -37.32
C GLY A 278 23.11 8.70 -36.55
N ARG A 279 22.09 9.33 -35.96
CA ARG A 279 22.17 10.58 -35.18
C ARG A 279 22.66 10.31 -33.74
N ARG A 280 23.82 9.67 -33.61
CA ARG A 280 24.33 9.09 -32.33
C ARG A 280 24.43 10.09 -31.18
N ARG A 281 24.93 11.32 -31.42
CA ARG A 281 25.02 12.36 -30.37
C ARG A 281 23.64 12.74 -29.82
N LEU A 282 22.63 12.86 -30.67
CA LEU A 282 21.26 13.15 -30.25
C LEU A 282 20.62 11.94 -29.56
N ALA A 283 20.92 10.73 -30.01
CA ALA A 283 20.48 9.50 -29.37
C ALA A 283 20.95 9.41 -27.91
N ILE A 284 22.23 9.74 -27.65
CA ILE A 284 22.78 9.79 -26.28
C ILE A 284 22.03 10.83 -25.43
N ARG A 285 21.76 12.02 -25.95
CA ARG A 285 21.01 13.06 -25.20
C ARG A 285 19.60 12.61 -24.85
N ALA A 286 18.89 11.97 -25.78
CA ALA A 286 17.56 11.43 -25.53
C ALA A 286 17.59 10.31 -24.47
N ALA A 287 18.60 9.44 -24.51
CA ALA A 287 18.80 8.41 -23.49
C ALA A 287 19.13 8.99 -22.09
N LEU A 288 19.96 10.03 -22.03
CA LEU A 288 20.24 10.76 -20.77
C LEU A 288 18.96 11.38 -20.20
N ALA A 289 18.13 11.99 -21.06
CA ALA A 289 16.83 12.54 -20.65
C ALA A 289 15.90 11.46 -20.10
N ALA A 290 15.81 10.31 -20.76
CA ALA A 290 14.98 9.19 -20.33
C ALA A 290 15.33 8.70 -18.91
N TRP A 291 16.62 8.65 -18.58
CA TRP A 291 17.11 8.32 -17.23
C TRP A 291 16.87 9.42 -16.22
N ALA A 292 17.13 10.66 -16.62
CA ALA A 292 17.03 11.81 -15.73
C ALA A 292 15.60 12.07 -15.26
N ALA A 293 14.59 11.57 -15.96
CA ALA A 293 13.21 11.55 -15.47
C ALA A 293 13.10 10.92 -14.06
N ASN A 294 13.86 9.87 -13.76
CA ASN A 294 13.85 9.22 -12.44
C ASN A 294 14.52 10.10 -11.37
N ALA A 295 15.60 10.77 -11.73
CA ALA A 295 16.21 11.77 -10.85
C ALA A 295 15.24 12.94 -10.62
N GLY A 296 14.53 13.37 -11.67
CA GLY A 296 13.47 14.37 -11.61
C GLY A 296 12.33 13.94 -10.69
N TYR A 297 11.93 12.66 -10.72
CA TYR A 297 10.97 12.09 -9.80
C TYR A 297 11.44 12.24 -8.35
N VAL A 298 12.70 11.89 -8.05
CA VAL A 298 13.29 12.06 -6.72
C VAL A 298 13.22 13.52 -6.30
N VAL A 299 13.74 14.44 -7.10
CA VAL A 299 13.74 15.88 -6.77
C VAL A 299 12.31 16.38 -6.58
N ALA A 300 11.36 15.90 -7.38
CA ALA A 300 9.94 16.24 -7.28
C ALA A 300 9.31 15.77 -5.96
N LEU A 301 9.81 14.71 -5.31
CA LEU A 301 9.35 14.31 -3.97
C LEU A 301 9.64 15.40 -2.92
N PHE A 302 10.77 16.10 -3.07
CA PHE A 302 11.24 17.14 -2.15
C PHE A 302 10.77 18.55 -2.51
N ALA A 303 10.14 18.74 -3.67
CA ALA A 303 9.68 20.04 -4.09
C ALA A 303 8.64 20.59 -3.07
N PRO A 304 8.82 21.82 -2.54
CA PRO A 304 7.98 22.39 -1.49
C PRO A 304 6.65 22.92 -2.04
N THR A 305 5.97 22.13 -2.87
CA THR A 305 4.70 22.47 -3.51
C THR A 305 3.68 21.34 -3.35
N ARG A 306 2.41 21.72 -3.23
CA ARG A 306 1.26 20.80 -3.22
C ARG A 306 0.69 20.55 -4.62
N SER A 307 1.12 21.32 -5.62
CA SER A 307 0.65 21.16 -7.00
C SER A 307 1.40 20.01 -7.68
N GLY A 308 0.66 18.96 -8.05
CA GLY A 308 1.19 17.87 -8.86
C GLY A 308 1.79 18.35 -10.19
N ALA A 309 1.19 19.39 -10.81
CA ALA A 309 1.68 19.98 -12.05
C ALA A 309 3.06 20.65 -11.87
N LEU A 310 3.26 21.43 -10.80
CA LEU A 310 4.56 22.04 -10.51
C LEU A 310 5.65 21.00 -10.25
N ARG A 311 5.30 19.88 -9.60
CA ARG A 311 6.22 18.75 -9.43
C ARG A 311 6.54 18.03 -10.74
N ALA A 312 5.56 17.87 -11.61
CA ALA A 312 5.79 17.34 -12.96
C ALA A 312 6.73 18.22 -13.79
N ILE A 313 6.65 19.56 -13.65
CA ILE A 313 7.61 20.49 -14.27
C ILE A 313 9.03 20.21 -13.79
N VAL A 314 9.24 19.88 -12.51
CA VAL A 314 10.56 19.51 -11.99
C VAL A 314 11.12 18.28 -12.71
N VAL A 315 10.29 17.25 -12.96
CA VAL A 315 10.69 16.07 -13.73
C VAL A 315 11.19 16.48 -15.11
N VAL A 316 10.37 17.24 -15.83
CA VAL A 316 10.66 17.71 -17.19
C VAL A 316 11.92 18.60 -17.23
N ALA A 317 12.08 19.50 -16.27
CA ALA A 317 13.24 20.37 -16.17
C ALA A 317 14.53 19.57 -15.98
N VAL A 318 14.53 18.56 -15.11
CA VAL A 318 15.69 17.67 -14.91
C VAL A 318 16.00 16.87 -16.17
N MET A 319 14.99 16.43 -16.92
CA MET A 319 15.19 15.79 -18.23
C MET A 319 15.87 16.73 -19.24
N PHE A 320 15.46 17.99 -19.33
CA PHE A 320 16.08 18.98 -20.22
C PHE A 320 17.52 19.27 -19.82
N VAL A 321 17.80 19.43 -18.52
CA VAL A 321 19.17 19.61 -18.01
C VAL A 321 20.05 18.43 -18.42
N ALA A 322 19.57 17.20 -18.25
CA ALA A 322 20.31 16.01 -18.63
C ALA A 322 20.53 15.88 -20.15
N ALA A 323 19.54 16.27 -20.96
CA ALA A 323 19.67 16.32 -22.41
C ALA A 323 20.73 17.34 -22.87
N ALA A 324 20.98 18.38 -22.07
CA ALA A 324 21.98 19.41 -22.35
C ALA A 324 23.40 19.03 -21.89
N LEU A 325 23.57 17.97 -21.08
CA LEU A 325 24.88 17.53 -20.60
C LEU A 325 25.81 17.10 -21.75
N PRO A 326 27.14 17.26 -21.57
CA PRO A 326 28.11 16.85 -22.56
C PRO A 326 28.05 15.33 -22.81
N VAL A 327 28.16 14.95 -24.09
CA VAL A 327 28.06 13.56 -24.58
C VAL A 327 29.34 12.75 -24.30
N ARG A 328 30.48 13.42 -24.11
CA ARG A 328 31.76 12.74 -23.82
C ARG A 328 31.72 12.07 -22.45
N GLY A 329 31.99 10.77 -22.40
CA GLY A 329 31.93 9.99 -21.17
C GLY A 329 30.51 9.71 -20.68
N ALA A 330 29.49 9.88 -21.54
CA ALA A 330 28.09 9.68 -21.19
C ALA A 330 27.81 8.36 -20.46
N PRO A 331 28.35 7.17 -20.85
CA PRO A 331 28.07 5.93 -20.12
C PRO A 331 28.45 5.99 -18.64
N ARG A 332 29.63 6.53 -18.32
CA ARG A 332 30.11 6.63 -16.93
C ARG A 332 29.34 7.69 -16.16
N THR A 333 29.11 8.85 -16.77
CA THR A 333 28.32 9.93 -16.17
C THR A 333 26.91 9.43 -15.83
N ALA A 334 26.30 8.73 -16.77
CA ALA A 334 24.95 8.26 -16.67
C ALA A 334 24.84 7.06 -15.69
N ALA A 335 25.84 6.17 -15.65
CA ALA A 335 25.96 5.12 -14.62
C ALA A 335 26.10 5.71 -13.20
N ARG A 336 26.89 6.78 -13.04
CA ARG A 336 27.02 7.50 -11.76
C ARG A 336 25.69 8.13 -11.34
N TYR A 337 24.96 8.74 -12.26
CA TYR A 337 23.62 9.29 -11.97
C TYR A 337 22.63 8.20 -11.57
N ALA A 338 22.57 7.09 -12.32
CA ALA A 338 21.71 5.96 -11.98
C ALA A 338 22.02 5.42 -10.57
N PHE A 339 23.30 5.23 -10.25
CA PHE A 339 23.72 4.82 -8.92
C PHE A 339 23.38 5.84 -7.83
N ALA A 340 23.57 7.13 -8.09
CA ALA A 340 23.24 8.18 -7.12
C ALA A 340 21.74 8.18 -6.80
N VAL A 341 20.88 8.08 -7.82
CA VAL A 341 19.42 7.97 -7.65
C VAL A 341 19.07 6.71 -6.84
N THR A 342 19.63 5.55 -7.20
CA THR A 342 19.45 4.29 -6.47
C THR A 342 19.93 4.38 -5.03
N ALA A 343 21.10 4.96 -4.78
CA ALA A 343 21.64 5.12 -3.45
C ALA A 343 20.75 6.03 -2.59
N VAL A 344 20.24 7.13 -3.15
CA VAL A 344 19.29 8.00 -2.46
C VAL A 344 18.02 7.23 -2.10
N PHE A 345 17.42 6.47 -3.03
CA PHE A 345 16.25 5.63 -2.71
C PHE A 345 16.56 4.55 -1.67
N ALA A 346 17.68 3.86 -1.78
CA ALA A 346 18.08 2.81 -0.85
C ALA A 346 18.34 3.37 0.56
N ILE A 347 19.01 4.53 0.67
CA ILE A 347 19.22 5.24 1.93
C ILE A 347 17.88 5.70 2.51
N MET A 348 17.03 6.31 1.70
CA MET A 348 15.69 6.71 2.14
C MET A 348 14.91 5.50 2.67
N ALA A 349 14.92 4.38 1.94
CA ALA A 349 14.25 3.13 2.30
C ALA A 349 14.78 2.58 3.63
N ALA A 350 16.10 2.60 3.84
CA ALA A 350 16.72 2.16 5.09
C ALA A 350 16.43 3.10 6.27
N LEU A 351 16.29 4.41 6.03
CA LEU A 351 16.00 5.41 7.06
C LEU A 351 14.52 5.51 7.43
N ALA A 352 13.60 5.14 6.53
CA ALA A 352 12.17 5.24 6.77
C ALA A 352 11.67 4.49 8.02
N PRO A 353 12.10 3.24 8.30
CA PRO A 353 11.74 2.54 9.54
C PRO A 353 12.18 3.27 10.82
N LEU A 354 13.25 4.07 10.76
CA LEU A 354 13.74 4.84 11.92
C LEU A 354 12.87 6.08 12.20
N ARG A 355 12.10 6.55 11.21
CA ARG A 355 11.23 7.73 11.31
C ARG A 355 9.88 7.49 10.61
N PRO A 356 9.07 6.52 11.06
CA PRO A 356 7.88 6.04 10.34
C PRO A 356 6.76 7.09 10.19
N GLY A 357 6.73 8.10 11.07
CA GLY A 357 5.81 9.24 11.00
C GLY A 357 6.38 10.49 10.34
N GLY A 358 7.62 10.43 9.84
CA GLY A 358 8.34 11.60 9.31
C GLY A 358 8.98 11.33 7.95
N PHE A 359 9.81 12.27 7.51
CA PHE A 359 10.62 12.10 6.32
C PHE A 359 11.79 11.12 6.60
N PRO A 360 12.15 10.18 5.71
CA PRO A 360 11.64 9.97 4.34
C PRO A 360 10.42 9.03 4.24
N ALA A 361 9.99 8.40 5.33
CA ALA A 361 8.92 7.40 5.33
C ALA A 361 7.61 7.91 4.71
N VAL A 362 7.24 9.16 4.95
CA VAL A 362 6.05 9.77 4.33
C VAL A 362 6.16 9.90 2.81
N ALA A 363 7.38 10.04 2.26
CA ALA A 363 7.59 10.28 0.84
C ALA A 363 7.83 9.01 0.01
N ILE A 364 8.44 7.98 0.59
CA ILE A 364 8.83 6.75 -0.12
C ILE A 364 7.95 5.56 0.24
N TRP A 365 7.35 5.53 1.43
CA TRP A 365 6.39 4.47 1.68
C TRP A 365 5.18 4.83 0.90
N GLY A 366 4.80 3.89 0.04
CA GLY A 366 3.77 4.15 -0.94
C GLY A 366 2.55 4.75 -0.33
N ASN A 367 1.84 5.56 -1.11
CA ASN A 367 0.60 6.10 -0.63
C ASN A 367 -0.26 4.91 -0.20
N PRO A 368 -0.65 4.84 1.07
CA PRO A 368 -1.50 3.76 1.53
C PRO A 368 -2.85 3.71 0.78
N LEU A 369 -3.28 4.79 0.11
CA LEU A 369 -4.39 4.84 -0.87
C LEU A 369 -4.19 4.00 -2.14
N ALA A 370 -2.95 3.63 -2.46
CA ALA A 370 -2.55 2.96 -3.71
C ALA A 370 -1.87 1.60 -3.46
N SER A 371 -1.14 1.44 -2.37
CA SER A 371 -0.54 0.16 -1.98
C SER A 371 -1.55 -0.64 -1.16
N TRP A 372 -2.10 -1.70 -1.74
CA TRP A 372 -3.06 -2.55 -1.05
C TRP A 372 -2.44 -3.12 0.23
N ARG A 373 -3.01 -2.68 1.35
CA ARG A 373 -3.10 -3.37 2.64
C ARG A 373 -1.86 -3.52 3.51
N PHE A 374 -0.60 -3.49 3.06
CA PHE A 374 0.56 -3.44 3.97
C PHE A 374 1.70 -2.60 3.39
N PHE A 375 2.27 -1.78 4.28
CA PHE A 375 3.18 -0.66 4.02
C PHE A 375 4.50 -1.15 3.46
N GLY A 376 5.00 -0.49 2.39
CA GLY A 376 6.31 -0.75 1.84
C GLY A 376 6.77 0.08 0.66
N LEU A 377 7.98 -0.25 0.19
CA LEU A 377 8.59 0.32 -1.01
C LEU A 377 7.70 0.03 -2.22
N GLN A 378 7.32 1.06 -2.98
CA GLN A 378 6.44 0.87 -4.13
C GLN A 378 7.16 0.07 -5.22
N ASN A 379 6.41 -0.71 -6.02
CA ASN A 379 6.99 -1.55 -7.08
C ASN A 379 7.88 -0.75 -8.04
N PHE A 380 7.49 0.49 -8.38
CA PHE A 380 8.29 1.33 -9.24
C PHE A 380 9.57 1.85 -8.56
N GLU A 381 9.57 2.09 -7.25
CA GLU A 381 10.76 2.47 -6.48
C GLU A 381 11.72 1.29 -6.33
N ALA A 382 11.17 0.09 -6.09
CA ALA A 382 11.92 -1.16 -6.19
C ALA A 382 12.51 -1.31 -7.59
N GLY A 383 11.76 -0.95 -8.63
CA GLY A 383 12.23 -0.86 -10.01
C GLY A 383 13.39 0.11 -10.20
N PHE A 384 13.36 1.29 -9.56
CA PHE A 384 14.48 2.26 -9.60
C PHE A 384 15.73 1.74 -8.90
N ILE A 385 15.59 1.07 -7.75
CA ILE A 385 16.72 0.44 -7.07
C ILE A 385 17.29 -0.69 -7.93
N ALA A 386 16.41 -1.58 -8.40
CA ALA A 386 16.75 -2.76 -9.17
C ALA A 386 17.50 -2.41 -10.46
N SER A 387 16.91 -1.54 -11.28
CA SER A 387 17.48 -1.14 -12.55
C SER A 387 18.76 -0.35 -12.37
N GLY A 388 18.84 0.59 -11.42
CA GLY A 388 20.03 1.39 -11.23
C GLY A 388 21.23 0.62 -10.66
N VAL A 389 21.04 -0.39 -9.79
CA VAL A 389 22.14 -1.27 -9.36
C VAL A 389 22.70 -2.07 -10.53
N VAL A 390 21.83 -2.76 -11.28
CA VAL A 390 22.24 -3.59 -12.43
C VAL A 390 22.93 -2.72 -13.47
N LEU A 391 22.34 -1.58 -13.79
CA LEU A 391 22.86 -0.66 -14.78
C LEU A 391 24.21 -0.09 -14.39
N TRP A 392 24.35 0.41 -13.16
CA TRP A 392 25.61 0.95 -12.67
C TRP A 392 26.71 -0.10 -12.70
N GLY A 393 26.40 -1.32 -12.25
CA GLY A 393 27.34 -2.45 -12.26
C GLY A 393 27.87 -2.75 -13.65
N VAL A 394 26.96 -2.88 -14.62
CA VAL A 394 27.29 -3.22 -16.00
C VAL A 394 28.02 -2.08 -16.71
N MET A 395 27.53 -0.84 -16.60
CA MET A 395 28.06 0.31 -17.34
C MET A 395 29.34 0.92 -16.75
N SER A 396 29.58 0.73 -15.45
CA SER A 396 30.81 1.18 -14.80
C SER A 396 31.97 0.21 -15.01
N GLY A 397 31.74 -0.95 -15.64
CA GLY A 397 32.75 -1.96 -15.88
C GLY A 397 33.21 -2.67 -14.60
N LEU A 398 32.33 -2.78 -13.60
CA LEU A 398 32.66 -3.44 -12.35
C LEU A 398 32.75 -4.95 -12.54
N GLY A 399 33.63 -5.58 -11.76
CA GLY A 399 33.74 -7.04 -11.74
C GLY A 399 32.44 -7.68 -11.20
N PRO A 400 32.11 -8.91 -11.65
CA PRO A 400 30.86 -9.59 -11.28
C PRO A 400 30.69 -9.77 -9.77
N ARG A 401 31.79 -9.91 -9.01
CA ARG A 401 31.78 -10.01 -7.54
C ARG A 401 31.27 -8.73 -6.86
N VAL A 402 31.67 -7.58 -7.36
CA VAL A 402 31.25 -6.27 -6.82
C VAL A 402 29.77 -6.05 -7.12
N VAL A 403 29.35 -6.36 -8.35
CA VAL A 403 27.93 -6.29 -8.74
C VAL A 403 27.10 -7.23 -7.87
N ALA A 404 27.55 -8.46 -7.64
CA ALA A 404 26.87 -9.41 -6.75
C ALA A 404 26.73 -8.88 -5.31
N ALA A 405 27.77 -8.29 -4.73
CA ALA A 405 27.73 -7.75 -3.38
C ALA A 405 26.74 -6.59 -3.25
N VAL A 406 26.75 -5.64 -4.20
CA VAL A 406 25.81 -4.51 -4.20
C VAL A 406 24.39 -4.96 -4.51
N SER A 407 24.21 -5.92 -5.41
CA SER A 407 22.90 -6.53 -5.67
C SER A 407 22.35 -7.25 -4.45
N LEU A 408 23.17 -7.98 -3.69
CA LEU A 408 22.73 -8.61 -2.46
C LEU A 408 22.25 -7.57 -1.43
N ALA A 409 23.01 -6.49 -1.24
CA ALA A 409 22.62 -5.40 -0.34
C ALA A 409 21.28 -4.75 -0.75
N ALA A 410 21.09 -4.50 -2.04
CA ALA A 410 19.83 -3.97 -2.57
C ALA A 410 18.67 -4.97 -2.40
N ALA A 411 18.91 -6.27 -2.61
CA ALA A 411 17.89 -7.30 -2.41
C ALA A 411 17.43 -7.35 -0.95
N VAL A 412 18.35 -7.22 0.01
CA VAL A 412 18.03 -7.15 1.45
C VAL A 412 17.15 -5.93 1.76
N ILE A 413 17.42 -4.77 1.16
CA ILE A 413 16.60 -3.56 1.33
C ILE A 413 15.19 -3.78 0.77
N ILE A 414 15.08 -4.33 -0.45
CA ILE A 414 13.79 -4.61 -1.10
C ILE A 414 13.01 -5.69 -0.34
N ALA A 415 13.69 -6.69 0.22
CA ALA A 415 13.13 -7.78 1.00
C ALA A 415 12.78 -7.42 2.45
N GLY A 416 13.25 -6.28 2.96
CA GLY A 416 13.19 -5.94 4.38
C GLY A 416 11.75 -5.85 4.91
N PRO A 417 11.29 -6.73 5.83
CA PRO A 417 9.91 -6.69 6.33
C PRO A 417 9.56 -5.37 7.04
N THR A 418 10.53 -4.73 7.68
CA THR A 418 10.39 -3.43 8.35
C THR A 418 10.35 -2.24 7.39
N ILE A 419 10.86 -2.41 6.18
CA ILE A 419 10.84 -1.43 5.08
C ILE A 419 9.58 -1.64 4.23
N GLY A 420 8.93 -2.79 4.41
CA GLY A 420 7.73 -3.21 3.71
C GLY A 420 8.07 -4.02 2.48
N ALA A 421 8.50 -5.25 2.77
CA ALA A 421 9.06 -6.19 1.84
C ALA A 421 8.26 -6.32 0.54
N ASN A 422 8.95 -6.10 -0.57
CA ASN A 422 8.45 -6.36 -1.90
C ASN A 422 8.98 -7.72 -2.39
N TYR A 423 8.37 -8.80 -1.91
CA TYR A 423 8.82 -10.18 -2.20
C TYR A 423 8.89 -10.46 -3.70
N VAL A 424 7.87 -10.06 -4.45
CA VAL A 424 7.87 -10.22 -5.90
C VAL A 424 8.96 -9.34 -6.53
N GLY A 425 9.14 -8.10 -6.04
CA GLY A 425 10.25 -7.24 -6.43
C GLY A 425 11.62 -7.87 -6.20
N VAL A 426 11.80 -8.67 -5.13
CA VAL A 426 13.03 -9.47 -4.92
C VAL A 426 13.21 -10.50 -6.04
N LEU A 427 12.15 -11.23 -6.39
CA LEU A 427 12.18 -12.20 -7.50
C LEU A 427 12.56 -11.50 -8.82
N THR A 428 11.83 -10.44 -9.17
CA THR A 428 12.08 -9.61 -10.35
C THR A 428 13.52 -9.14 -10.40
N PHE A 429 13.99 -8.50 -9.32
CA PHE A 429 15.33 -7.91 -9.25
C PHE A 429 16.44 -8.96 -9.29
N VAL A 430 16.34 -10.01 -8.48
CA VAL A 430 17.36 -11.06 -8.41
C VAL A 430 17.46 -11.78 -9.75
N PHE A 431 16.36 -11.94 -10.48
CA PHE A 431 16.40 -12.54 -11.82
C PHE A 431 17.26 -11.72 -12.78
N GLY A 432 17.05 -10.40 -12.83
CA GLY A 432 17.89 -9.50 -13.64
C GLY A 432 19.33 -9.43 -13.18
N ALA A 433 19.55 -9.28 -11.87
CA ALA A 433 20.87 -9.15 -11.28
C ALA A 433 21.72 -10.41 -11.51
N ALA A 434 21.17 -11.60 -11.27
CA ALA A 434 21.85 -12.87 -11.53
C ALA A 434 22.22 -13.01 -13.01
N LEU A 435 21.30 -12.65 -13.92
CA LEU A 435 21.55 -12.72 -15.35
C LEU A 435 22.65 -11.73 -15.78
N ALA A 436 22.64 -10.51 -15.23
CA ALA A 436 23.69 -9.53 -15.45
C ALA A 436 25.05 -10.04 -14.96
N ILE A 437 25.13 -10.60 -13.75
CA ILE A 437 26.36 -11.13 -13.14
C ILE A 437 26.92 -12.31 -13.95
N LEU A 438 26.06 -13.23 -14.40
CA LEU A 438 26.48 -14.35 -15.25
C LEU A 438 26.96 -13.86 -16.62
N ALA A 439 26.24 -12.91 -17.23
CA ALA A 439 26.64 -12.30 -18.49
C ALA A 439 27.98 -11.56 -18.38
N LEU A 440 28.20 -10.84 -17.28
CA LEU A 440 29.45 -10.17 -16.90
C LEU A 440 30.60 -11.19 -16.77
N ALA A 441 30.36 -12.28 -16.05
CA ALA A 441 31.38 -13.30 -15.77
C ALA A 441 31.78 -14.12 -17.00
N ARG A 442 30.82 -14.41 -17.89
CA ARG A 442 31.04 -15.29 -19.06
C ARG A 442 31.23 -14.53 -20.38
N ARG A 443 30.93 -13.23 -20.41
CA ARG A 443 30.92 -12.37 -21.61
C ARG A 443 30.03 -12.89 -22.74
N ARG A 444 29.05 -13.73 -22.39
CA ARG A 444 28.04 -14.30 -23.30
C ARG A 444 26.76 -14.57 -22.51
N VAL A 445 25.63 -14.54 -23.20
CA VAL A 445 24.32 -14.94 -22.66
C VAL A 445 23.90 -16.20 -23.41
N GLU A 446 23.51 -17.22 -22.66
CA GLU A 446 23.09 -18.54 -23.18
C GLU A 446 21.80 -18.91 -22.45
N VAL A 447 20.99 -19.79 -23.04
CA VAL A 447 19.69 -20.19 -22.45
C VAL A 447 19.86 -20.71 -21.02
N TRP A 448 20.92 -21.46 -20.74
CA TRP A 448 21.21 -21.96 -19.39
C TRP A 448 21.45 -20.85 -18.35
N HIS A 449 21.97 -19.68 -18.76
CA HIS A 449 22.10 -18.54 -17.86
C HIS A 449 20.74 -17.99 -17.44
N VAL A 450 19.76 -17.98 -18.34
CA VAL A 450 18.38 -17.56 -18.04
C VAL A 450 17.74 -18.53 -17.06
N LEU A 451 17.87 -19.84 -17.30
CA LEU A 451 17.34 -20.87 -16.41
C LEU A 451 17.97 -20.82 -15.02
N LEU A 452 19.30 -20.70 -14.94
CA LEU A 452 20.02 -20.59 -13.67
C LEU A 452 19.63 -19.31 -12.91
N SER A 453 19.51 -18.18 -13.61
CA SER A 453 19.09 -16.92 -12.98
C SER A 453 17.66 -17.00 -12.44
N GLY A 454 16.77 -17.68 -13.17
CA GLY A 454 15.41 -17.96 -12.69
C GLY A 454 15.40 -18.82 -11.44
N ALA A 455 16.22 -19.87 -11.38
CA ALA A 455 16.35 -20.71 -10.19
C ALA A 455 16.88 -19.91 -8.97
N ILE A 456 17.89 -19.06 -9.16
CA ILE A 456 18.42 -18.17 -8.11
C ILE A 456 17.34 -17.19 -7.63
N ALA A 457 16.56 -16.62 -8.55
CA ALA A 457 15.47 -15.70 -8.22
C ALA A 457 14.35 -16.38 -7.41
N VAL A 458 13.95 -17.59 -7.79
CA VAL A 458 12.97 -18.38 -7.04
C VAL A 458 13.51 -18.72 -5.65
N ALA A 459 14.77 -19.12 -5.53
CA ALA A 459 15.39 -19.39 -4.23
C ALA A 459 15.41 -18.14 -3.33
N ALA A 460 15.79 -16.98 -3.87
CA ALA A 460 15.77 -15.71 -3.13
C ALA A 460 14.36 -15.30 -2.71
N PHE A 461 13.37 -15.50 -3.58
CA PHE A 461 11.95 -15.28 -3.27
C PHE A 461 11.49 -16.16 -2.11
N VAL A 462 11.79 -17.47 -2.17
CA VAL A 462 11.43 -18.43 -1.11
C VAL A 462 12.10 -18.06 0.21
N LEU A 463 13.40 -17.73 0.21
CA LEU A 463 14.10 -17.28 1.41
C LEU A 463 13.49 -16.00 1.99
N SER A 464 13.10 -15.06 1.14
CA SER A 464 12.42 -13.83 1.56
C SER A 464 11.04 -14.12 2.17
N LEU A 465 10.26 -15.01 1.58
CA LEU A 465 8.99 -15.47 2.14
C LEU A 465 9.18 -16.16 3.50
N LEU A 466 10.20 -17.01 3.63
CA LEU A 466 10.50 -17.74 4.87
C LEU A 466 10.97 -16.79 5.98
N ALA A 467 11.73 -15.74 5.64
CA ALA A 467 12.15 -14.73 6.60
C ALA A 467 10.98 -13.94 7.22
N ASP A 468 9.83 -13.94 6.56
CA ASP A 468 8.59 -13.29 7.00
C ASP A 468 7.47 -14.29 7.34
N ALA A 469 7.76 -15.59 7.24
CA ALA A 469 6.84 -16.66 7.58
C ALA A 469 6.58 -16.63 9.09
N GLY A 470 5.36 -16.27 9.48
CA GLY A 470 4.97 -16.11 10.88
C GLY A 470 4.25 -14.81 11.17
N SER A 471 4.40 -13.81 10.30
CA SER A 471 3.61 -12.58 10.37
C SER A 471 2.22 -12.81 9.74
N PRO A 472 1.12 -12.81 10.53
CA PRO A 472 -0.23 -13.02 9.99
C PRO A 472 -0.69 -11.86 9.10
N VAL A 473 0.01 -10.73 9.17
CA VAL A 473 -0.40 -9.46 8.61
C VAL A 473 0.46 -9.00 7.45
N SER A 474 1.66 -9.51 7.25
CA SER A 474 2.46 -9.13 6.09
C SER A 474 2.01 -9.87 4.82
N HIS A 475 2.34 -9.32 3.65
CA HIS A 475 2.09 -9.98 2.36
C HIS A 475 2.84 -11.31 2.26
N GLY A 476 4.09 -11.37 2.72
CA GLY A 476 4.93 -12.56 2.68
C GLY A 476 4.41 -13.64 3.61
N GLY A 477 4.13 -13.30 4.87
CA GLY A 477 3.58 -14.24 5.85
C GLY A 477 2.21 -14.78 5.45
N ARG A 478 1.32 -13.97 4.85
CA ARG A 478 0.05 -14.47 4.28
C ARG A 478 0.26 -15.36 3.07
N ALA A 479 1.15 -14.99 2.16
CA ALA A 479 1.48 -15.80 0.99
C ALA A 479 2.05 -17.15 1.42
N ALA A 480 3.03 -17.16 2.34
CA ALA A 480 3.61 -18.36 2.92
C ALA A 480 2.56 -19.24 3.58
N ARG A 481 1.64 -18.67 4.37
CA ARG A 481 0.54 -19.42 5.00
C ARG A 481 -0.40 -20.04 3.94
N ARG A 482 -0.83 -19.28 2.95
CA ARG A 482 -1.70 -19.80 1.87
C ARG A 482 -1.02 -20.92 1.08
N ILE A 483 0.25 -20.75 0.73
CA ILE A 483 1.05 -21.77 0.03
C ILE A 483 1.20 -23.01 0.91
N SER A 484 1.41 -22.85 2.22
CA SER A 484 1.49 -24.00 3.14
C SER A 484 0.17 -24.78 3.26
N GLN A 485 -0.97 -24.12 3.07
CA GLN A 485 -2.31 -24.71 3.21
C GLN A 485 -2.81 -25.35 1.90
N GLY A 486 -2.60 -24.71 0.76
CA GLY A 486 -3.10 -25.19 -0.54
C GLY A 486 -2.02 -25.73 -1.48
N GLY A 487 -0.75 -25.70 -1.09
CA GLY A 487 0.36 -26.23 -1.89
C GLY A 487 0.63 -25.41 -3.16
N ILE A 488 1.05 -26.11 -4.22
CA ILE A 488 1.51 -25.49 -5.47
C ILE A 488 0.38 -24.85 -6.29
N SER A 489 -0.87 -25.31 -6.15
CA SER A 489 -2.01 -24.73 -6.87
C SER A 489 -2.22 -23.26 -6.48
N VAL A 490 -2.01 -22.92 -5.21
CA VAL A 490 -2.08 -21.55 -4.69
C VAL A 490 -1.01 -20.65 -5.32
N VAL A 491 0.18 -21.16 -5.59
CA VAL A 491 1.23 -20.40 -6.30
C VAL A 491 0.74 -20.01 -7.69
N TRP A 492 0.09 -20.94 -8.40
CA TRP A 492 -0.47 -20.68 -9.71
C TRP A 492 -1.65 -19.69 -9.67
N GLU A 493 -2.49 -19.77 -8.63
CA GLU A 493 -3.57 -18.80 -8.40
C GLU A 493 -3.01 -17.39 -8.18
N PHE A 494 -1.94 -17.23 -7.39
CA PHE A 494 -1.27 -15.93 -7.24
C PHE A 494 -0.80 -15.40 -8.59
N VAL A 495 -0.06 -16.19 -9.37
CA VAL A 495 0.43 -15.76 -10.69
C VAL A 495 -0.75 -15.33 -11.59
N ARG A 496 -1.81 -16.13 -11.65
CA ARG A 496 -3.01 -15.83 -12.43
C ARG A 496 -3.69 -14.53 -11.98
N ALA A 497 -3.83 -14.31 -10.67
CA ALA A 497 -4.40 -13.10 -10.10
C ALA A 497 -3.57 -11.86 -10.47
N ARG A 498 -2.25 -11.95 -10.40
CA ARG A 498 -1.34 -10.84 -10.78
C ARG A 498 -1.36 -10.54 -12.27
N MET A 499 -1.37 -11.56 -13.12
CA MET A 499 -1.54 -11.38 -14.56
C MET A 499 -2.87 -10.69 -14.88
N ARG A 500 -3.95 -11.10 -14.22
CA ARG A 500 -5.28 -10.48 -14.39
C ARG A 500 -5.28 -9.02 -13.95
N LEU A 501 -4.68 -8.69 -12.80
CA LEU A 501 -4.55 -7.30 -12.35
C LEU A 501 -3.78 -6.43 -13.35
N ASN A 502 -2.69 -6.93 -13.92
CA ASN A 502 -1.95 -6.21 -14.96
C ASN A 502 -2.78 -6.02 -16.24
N LEU A 503 -3.54 -7.04 -16.67
CA LEU A 503 -4.45 -6.92 -17.81
C LEU A 503 -5.57 -5.91 -17.56
N ASP A 504 -6.17 -5.94 -16.37
CA ASP A 504 -7.22 -4.99 -15.98
C ASP A 504 -6.66 -3.57 -15.88
N LEU A 505 -5.42 -3.41 -15.41
CA LEU A 505 -4.72 -2.13 -15.40
C LEU A 505 -4.49 -1.59 -16.82
N ILE A 506 -4.03 -2.42 -17.74
CA ILE A 506 -3.86 -2.05 -19.16
C ILE A 506 -5.21 -1.63 -19.77
N ARG A 507 -6.29 -2.34 -19.45
CA ARG A 507 -7.66 -2.04 -19.89
C ARG A 507 -8.26 -0.79 -19.25
N SER A 508 -7.75 -0.37 -18.10
CA SER A 508 -8.27 0.81 -17.37
C SER A 508 -7.87 2.14 -18.03
N PHE A 509 -6.85 2.13 -18.89
CA PHE A 509 -6.56 3.25 -19.76
C PHE A 509 -7.57 3.30 -20.90
N PRO A 510 -7.81 4.49 -21.50
CA PRO A 510 -8.47 4.55 -22.80
C PRO A 510 -7.83 3.51 -23.73
N VAL A 511 -8.65 2.70 -24.40
CA VAL A 511 -8.20 1.51 -25.16
C VAL A 511 -7.04 1.85 -26.09
N GLU A 512 -7.12 3.01 -26.72
CA GLU A 512 -6.09 3.57 -27.60
C GLU A 512 -4.77 3.80 -26.87
N THR A 513 -4.78 4.35 -25.65
CA THR A 513 -3.55 4.69 -24.91
C THR A 513 -2.89 3.47 -24.26
N GLY A 514 -3.67 2.61 -23.60
CA GLY A 514 -3.13 1.45 -22.89
C GLY A 514 -2.53 0.41 -23.84
N PHE A 515 -3.25 0.12 -24.93
CA PHE A 515 -2.79 -0.82 -25.95
C PHE A 515 -1.58 -0.29 -26.71
N VAL A 516 -1.59 0.98 -27.13
CA VAL A 516 -0.43 1.60 -27.82
C VAL A 516 0.80 1.59 -26.92
N LEU A 517 0.66 1.88 -25.63
CA LEU A 517 1.79 1.88 -24.70
C LEU A 517 2.37 0.47 -24.51
N LEU A 518 1.52 -0.55 -24.38
CA LEU A 518 1.95 -1.95 -24.30
C LEU A 518 2.67 -2.38 -25.58
N VAL A 519 2.07 -2.12 -26.75
CA VAL A 519 2.66 -2.48 -28.05
C VAL A 519 3.98 -1.75 -28.25
N ALA A 520 4.04 -0.44 -27.96
CA ALA A 520 5.28 0.32 -28.05
C ALA A 520 6.36 -0.27 -27.15
N MET A 521 6.03 -0.63 -25.91
CA MET A 521 6.97 -1.26 -24.99
C MET A 521 7.47 -2.61 -25.52
N LEU A 522 6.56 -3.50 -25.97
CA LEU A 522 6.92 -4.80 -26.54
C LEU A 522 7.76 -4.67 -27.81
N LEU A 523 7.47 -3.68 -28.65
CA LEU A 523 8.26 -3.37 -29.85
C LEU A 523 9.67 -2.91 -29.48
N VAL A 524 9.82 -2.01 -28.50
CA VAL A 524 11.14 -1.59 -28.04
C VAL A 524 11.88 -2.78 -27.41
N ILE A 525 11.21 -3.65 -26.62
CA ILE A 525 11.78 -4.92 -26.11
C ILE A 525 12.31 -5.78 -27.25
N ALA A 526 11.49 -6.05 -28.27
CA ALA A 526 11.88 -6.87 -29.40
C ALA A 526 13.04 -6.26 -30.19
N LEU A 527 13.01 -4.94 -30.45
CA LEU A 527 14.07 -4.22 -31.16
C LEU A 527 15.39 -4.26 -30.40
N LEU A 528 15.37 -4.02 -29.10
CA LEU A 528 16.58 -4.06 -28.28
C LEU A 528 17.14 -5.47 -28.10
N LEU A 529 16.29 -6.49 -27.93
CA LEU A 529 16.74 -7.88 -27.90
C LEU A 529 17.35 -8.28 -29.24
N ARG A 530 16.74 -7.88 -30.36
CA ARG A 530 17.29 -8.10 -31.70
C ARG A 530 18.64 -7.42 -31.87
N TRP A 531 18.80 -6.16 -31.45
CA TRP A 531 20.09 -5.47 -31.54
C TRP A 531 21.13 -6.01 -30.55
N GLY A 532 20.75 -6.28 -29.29
CA GLY A 532 21.62 -6.86 -28.28
C GLY A 532 22.09 -8.28 -28.59
N THR A 533 21.49 -8.94 -29.59
CA THR A 533 21.93 -10.25 -30.10
C THR A 533 22.79 -10.15 -31.37
N GLN A 534 22.94 -8.96 -31.97
CA GLN A 534 23.79 -8.77 -33.14
C GLN A 534 25.28 -8.90 -32.79
N ARG A 535 26.04 -9.51 -33.70
CA ARG A 535 27.50 -9.62 -33.62
C ARG A 535 28.10 -8.22 -33.81
N GLY A 536 28.82 -7.72 -32.79
CA GLY A 536 29.51 -6.43 -32.84
C GLY A 536 29.21 -5.51 -31.65
N GLU A 537 28.09 -5.73 -30.96
CA GLU A 537 27.71 -4.87 -29.83
C GLU A 537 28.57 -5.11 -28.57
N PRO A 538 28.93 -4.05 -27.81
CA PRO A 538 29.68 -4.18 -26.57
C PRO A 538 29.00 -5.15 -25.60
N TRP A 539 29.75 -6.08 -25.03
CA TRP A 539 29.19 -7.07 -24.10
C TRP A 539 28.43 -6.44 -22.89
N PRO A 540 28.80 -5.26 -22.33
CA PRO A 540 28.01 -4.64 -21.27
C PRO A 540 26.62 -4.23 -21.75
N ALA A 541 26.51 -3.68 -22.96
CA ALA A 541 25.22 -3.31 -23.55
C ALA A 541 24.29 -4.53 -23.65
N ARG A 542 24.84 -5.66 -24.09
CA ARG A 542 24.11 -6.93 -24.17
C ARG A 542 23.65 -7.42 -22.80
N ALA A 543 24.53 -7.41 -21.81
CA ALA A 543 24.20 -7.80 -20.44
C ALA A 543 23.08 -6.92 -19.84
N ALA A 544 23.12 -5.60 -20.07
CA ALA A 544 22.10 -4.67 -19.59
C ALA A 544 20.73 -4.92 -20.23
N VAL A 545 20.67 -5.15 -21.55
CA VAL A 545 19.41 -5.45 -22.25
C VAL A 545 18.81 -6.76 -21.76
N TRP A 546 19.60 -7.83 -21.66
CA TRP A 546 19.10 -9.13 -21.22
C TRP A 546 18.61 -9.09 -19.77
N ALA A 547 19.37 -8.47 -18.87
CA ALA A 547 18.97 -8.29 -17.48
C ALA A 547 17.71 -7.41 -17.37
N GLY A 548 17.67 -6.29 -18.09
CA GLY A 548 16.52 -5.39 -18.13
C GLY A 548 15.25 -6.04 -18.66
N ALA A 549 15.36 -6.81 -19.74
CA ALA A 549 14.25 -7.58 -20.30
C ALA A 549 13.75 -8.65 -19.32
N ALA A 550 14.66 -9.39 -18.67
CA ALA A 550 14.30 -10.39 -17.66
C ALA A 550 13.52 -9.76 -16.49
N MET A 551 14.00 -8.63 -15.97
CA MET A 551 13.29 -7.89 -14.92
C MET A 551 11.95 -7.33 -15.41
N ALA A 552 11.92 -6.72 -16.59
CA ALA A 552 10.69 -6.12 -17.11
C ALA A 552 9.59 -7.15 -17.33
N LEU A 553 9.93 -8.28 -17.96
CA LEU A 553 9.00 -9.38 -18.21
C LEU A 553 8.51 -10.03 -16.91
N SER A 554 9.40 -10.29 -15.95
CA SER A 554 9.00 -10.85 -14.65
C SER A 554 8.12 -9.89 -13.87
N SER A 555 8.45 -8.59 -13.84
CA SER A 555 7.62 -7.55 -13.22
C SER A 555 6.21 -7.54 -13.84
N MET A 556 6.10 -7.48 -15.17
CA MET A 556 4.82 -7.46 -15.89
C MET A 556 3.90 -8.66 -15.58
N VAL A 557 4.48 -9.81 -15.26
CA VAL A 557 3.72 -11.04 -14.99
C VAL A 557 3.37 -11.15 -13.50
N LEU A 558 4.30 -10.79 -12.62
CA LEU A 558 4.25 -11.17 -11.21
C LEU A 558 3.87 -10.04 -10.27
N GLU A 559 4.11 -8.76 -10.63
CA GLU A 559 3.87 -7.62 -9.73
C GLU A 559 2.48 -7.00 -9.92
N ASP A 560 1.90 -6.49 -8.83
CA ASP A 560 0.56 -5.86 -8.78
C ASP A 560 0.41 -4.66 -9.75
N SER A 561 1.51 -3.95 -9.98
CA SER A 561 1.64 -2.85 -10.93
C SER A 561 2.80 -3.12 -11.89
N GLY A 562 2.92 -4.38 -12.30
CA GLY A 562 3.99 -4.91 -13.13
C GLY A 562 4.12 -4.24 -14.48
N PHE A 563 3.02 -3.79 -15.07
CA PHE A 563 3.06 -3.02 -16.31
C PHE A 563 3.88 -1.74 -16.18
N TYR A 564 3.61 -0.92 -15.15
CA TYR A 564 4.36 0.32 -14.91
C TYR A 564 5.81 0.06 -14.50
N SER A 565 6.02 -0.88 -13.58
CA SER A 565 7.34 -1.17 -13.03
C SER A 565 8.24 -1.81 -14.10
N GLY A 566 7.69 -2.74 -14.88
CA GLY A 566 8.34 -3.31 -16.06
C GLY A 566 8.68 -2.26 -17.12
N ALA A 567 7.78 -1.31 -17.39
CA ALA A 567 8.06 -0.21 -18.31
C ALA A 567 9.23 0.66 -17.85
N ILE A 568 9.28 1.03 -16.57
CA ILE A 568 10.38 1.81 -15.98
C ILE A 568 11.70 1.04 -16.09
N ILE A 569 11.73 -0.20 -15.63
CA ILE A 569 12.95 -1.03 -15.64
C ILE A 569 13.46 -1.17 -17.07
N PHE A 570 12.55 -1.40 -18.01
CA PHE A 570 12.90 -1.59 -19.39
C PHE A 570 13.41 -0.32 -20.07
N VAL A 571 12.80 0.83 -19.83
CA VAL A 571 13.28 2.12 -20.35
C VAL A 571 14.70 2.41 -19.86
N ILE A 572 15.00 2.08 -18.61
CA ILE A 572 16.33 2.28 -18.06
C ILE A 572 17.35 1.40 -18.77
N ALA A 573 17.02 0.12 -19.01
CA ALA A 573 17.86 -0.77 -19.82
C ALA A 573 17.99 -0.30 -21.27
N ALA A 574 16.94 0.28 -21.85
CA ALA A 574 16.93 0.81 -23.21
C ALA A 574 17.90 1.97 -23.39
N ALA A 575 17.84 2.96 -22.50
CA ALA A 575 18.76 4.07 -22.53
C ALA A 575 20.21 3.63 -22.26
N ALA A 576 20.43 2.53 -21.52
CA ALA A 576 21.77 1.95 -21.32
C ALA A 576 22.37 1.47 -22.62
N PHE A 577 21.57 0.70 -23.34
CA PHE A 577 21.92 0.16 -24.64
C PHE A 577 22.24 1.30 -25.61
N ILE A 578 21.36 2.30 -25.71
CA ILE A 578 21.55 3.44 -26.61
C ILE A 578 22.88 4.15 -26.32
N VAL A 579 23.16 4.43 -25.04
CA VAL A 579 24.40 5.11 -24.62
C VAL A 579 25.64 4.26 -24.94
N ALA A 580 25.59 2.96 -24.64
CA ALA A 580 26.71 2.05 -24.87
C ALA A 580 27.03 1.83 -26.36
N SER A 581 26.00 1.72 -27.20
CA SER A 581 26.15 1.49 -28.66
C SER A 581 26.50 2.77 -29.43
N ALA A 582 26.06 3.94 -28.94
CA ALA A 582 26.31 5.21 -29.61
C ALA A 582 27.70 5.80 -29.30
N GLU A 583 28.27 5.55 -28.12
CA GLU A 583 29.49 6.23 -27.66
C GLU A 583 30.73 5.99 -28.54
N PRO A 584 31.08 4.75 -28.97
CA PRO A 584 32.34 4.51 -29.68
C PRO A 584 32.50 5.38 -30.93
N ALA A 585 31.48 5.40 -31.80
CA ALA A 585 31.51 6.23 -33.01
C ALA A 585 31.27 7.72 -32.75
N ALA A 586 30.64 8.09 -31.63
CA ALA A 586 30.49 9.50 -31.26
C ALA A 586 31.80 10.14 -30.76
N ARG A 587 32.83 9.34 -30.46
CA ARG A 587 34.19 9.81 -30.16
C ARG A 587 35.03 10.03 -31.41
N GLU A 588 34.74 9.31 -32.49
CA GLU A 588 35.45 9.37 -33.77
C GLU A 588 34.99 10.55 -34.65
N ALA A 589 33.74 10.98 -34.49
CA ALA A 589 33.15 12.18 -35.08
C ALA A 589 33.18 13.36 -34.10
#